data_AF-A0A7J8HBI9-F1
#
_entry.id   AF-A0A7J8HBI9-F1
#
_cell.length_a   1.000
_cell.length_b   1.000
_cell.length_c   1.000
_cell.angle_alpha   90.00
_cell.angle_beta   90.00
_cell.angle_gamma   90.00
#
_symmetry.space_group_name_H-M   'P 1'
#
loop_
_entity.id
_entity.type
_entity.pdbx_description
1 polymer ?
#
loop_
_entity_poly.entity_id
_entity_poly.type
_entity_poly.pdbx_seq_one_letter_code
_entity_poly.pdbx_strand_id
1 'polypeptide(L)'
;MFKTFIGPGGNMPGYLRPETAQGIFLNFKRLLEFNQGKLPFAAAQIGNSFRNEISPRSGLIRVREFTMAEIEHFVDPSEKDHPKFQHVADLHLCLYSAKAQVSGQSARKMRLGDAVEQGVINNSVLGYFIGRIYLYLTKVGVSPDKLRFRQHMENEMAHYACDCWDAESKTSYGWIEIVGCADRSCYDLSCHARATKVPLVAEKPLKEPKTVNVTQFEPNKGAIGKAYKKDAKLVLEYLTICDECYITEMEKLLNEKGEFTIETEGKTFQLTEDMVSVKRFQKTLYVEEVVPNVIEPSFGLGRIMYTVLEHTFHVREGDEQRTFFSFPAVVAPFKCSVLPLSQNQEFVPFVRELSEALTRNGVSHKVDDSSGSIGRRYARTDEIGVAFGITIDFDTVNKTPHTATLRDRDSMRQIRAEVSELPHVVRDLANGTLTWADVEARYPLFEGQETGKKETIEE
;
A
#
# COMPACT_ATOMS: atom_id res chain seq x y z
N MET A 1 -19.41 -5.43 -9.87
CA MET A 1 -19.50 -5.08 -8.43
C MET A 1 -20.65 -5.83 -7.77
N PHE A 2 -20.63 -6.02 -6.45
CA PHE A 2 -21.77 -6.58 -5.70
C PHE A 2 -22.78 -5.49 -5.38
N LYS A 3 -24.03 -5.65 -5.84
CA LYS A 3 -25.12 -4.69 -5.64
C LYS A 3 -25.89 -5.01 -4.35
N THR A 4 -26.30 -3.97 -3.65
CA THR A 4 -27.14 -4.04 -2.44
C THR A 4 -28.05 -2.81 -2.35
N PHE A 5 -28.81 -2.68 -1.26
CA PHE A 5 -29.62 -1.51 -0.94
C PHE A 5 -29.33 -1.05 0.49
N ILE A 6 -29.17 0.27 0.67
CA ILE A 6 -28.94 0.89 1.97
C ILE A 6 -30.30 1.29 2.56
N GLY A 7 -30.57 0.81 3.77
CA GLY A 7 -31.86 0.98 4.44
C GLY A 7 -32.94 -0.01 3.96
N PRO A 8 -33.99 -0.25 4.77
CA PRO A 8 -34.95 -1.33 4.54
C PRO A 8 -35.88 -1.09 3.33
N GLY A 9 -36.07 0.16 2.91
CA GLY A 9 -37.04 0.52 1.87
C GLY A 9 -36.57 0.33 0.43
N GLY A 10 -35.31 -0.06 0.19
CA GLY A 10 -34.79 -0.26 -1.18
C GLY A 10 -34.62 1.01 -2.03
N ASN A 11 -34.86 2.18 -1.46
CA ASN A 11 -34.81 3.46 -2.20
C ASN A 11 -33.39 3.95 -2.51
N MET A 12 -32.37 3.42 -1.82
CA MET A 12 -30.98 3.81 -1.99
C MET A 12 -30.15 2.61 -2.44
N PRO A 13 -30.01 2.36 -3.75
CA PRO A 13 -29.12 1.31 -4.24
C PRO A 13 -27.67 1.63 -3.86
N GLY A 14 -26.92 0.61 -3.47
CA GLY A 14 -25.52 0.71 -3.09
C GLY A 14 -24.70 -0.44 -3.64
N TYR A 15 -23.39 -0.36 -3.44
CA TYR A 15 -22.45 -1.39 -3.86
C TYR A 15 -21.43 -1.64 -2.77
N LEU A 16 -20.96 -2.88 -2.67
CA LEU A 16 -19.71 -3.14 -1.96
C LEU A 16 -18.56 -2.57 -2.81
N ARG A 17 -17.68 -1.81 -2.17
CA ARG A 17 -16.58 -1.11 -2.84
C ARG A 17 -15.65 -2.10 -3.55
N PRO A 18 -15.27 -1.86 -4.82
CA PRO A 18 -14.33 -2.72 -5.55
C PRO A 18 -12.86 -2.43 -5.23
N GLU A 19 -12.60 -1.32 -4.55
CA GLU A 19 -11.30 -0.77 -4.14
C GLU A 19 -11.47 0.10 -2.89
N THR A 20 -10.37 0.55 -2.30
CA THR A 20 -10.34 1.39 -1.09
C THR A 20 -10.10 2.88 -1.37
N ALA A 21 -9.53 3.22 -2.53
CA ALA A 21 -9.17 4.57 -2.99
C ALA A 21 -10.30 5.61 -2.89
N GLN A 22 -11.53 5.27 -3.32
CA GLN A 22 -12.65 6.23 -3.37
C GLN A 22 -12.96 6.88 -2.00
N GLY A 23 -12.76 6.15 -0.90
CA GLY A 23 -12.93 6.71 0.45
C GLY A 23 -11.93 7.82 0.76
N ILE A 24 -10.71 7.73 0.22
CA ILE A 24 -9.66 8.74 0.37
C ILE A 24 -10.03 9.98 -0.45
N PHE A 25 -10.46 9.82 -1.70
CA PHE A 25 -10.85 10.95 -2.56
C PHE A 25 -12.03 11.75 -2.03
N LEU A 26 -13.08 11.08 -1.54
CA LEU A 26 -14.23 11.76 -0.94
C LEU A 26 -13.87 12.56 0.32
N ASN A 27 -12.77 12.22 0.99
CA ASN A 27 -12.27 12.91 2.17
C ASN A 27 -11.10 13.88 1.88
N PHE A 28 -10.75 14.10 0.61
CA PHE A 28 -9.59 14.89 0.21
C PHE A 28 -9.48 16.24 0.91
N LYS A 29 -10.57 17.03 0.99
CA LYS A 29 -10.53 18.35 1.65
C LYS A 29 -10.11 18.27 3.12
N ARG A 30 -10.62 17.28 3.85
CA ARG A 30 -10.29 17.08 5.27
C ARG A 30 -8.85 16.60 5.44
N LEU A 31 -8.39 15.73 4.55
CA LEU A 31 -7.01 15.23 4.55
C LEU A 31 -6.01 16.36 4.21
N LEU A 32 -6.33 17.18 3.22
CA LEU A 32 -5.54 18.35 2.84
C LEU A 32 -5.51 19.39 3.98
N GLU A 33 -6.65 19.67 4.61
CA GLU A 33 -6.75 20.55 5.78
C GLU A 33 -5.90 20.03 6.95
N PHE A 34 -5.91 18.73 7.21
CA PHE A 34 -5.06 18.10 8.21
C PHE A 34 -3.56 18.31 7.92
N ASN A 35 -3.18 18.32 6.63
CA ASN A 35 -1.84 18.69 6.18
C ASN A 35 -1.65 20.21 5.97
N GLN A 36 -2.46 21.04 6.62
CA GLN A 36 -2.38 22.50 6.59
C GLN A 36 -2.45 23.10 5.18
N GLY A 37 -3.19 22.47 4.27
CA GLY A 37 -3.36 22.93 2.89
C GLY A 37 -2.18 22.65 1.97
N LYS A 38 -1.14 21.96 2.42
CA LYS A 38 0.11 21.79 1.65
C LYS A 38 0.17 20.48 0.87
N LEU A 39 0.76 20.55 -0.32
CA LEU A 39 1.25 19.39 -1.07
C LEU A 39 2.78 19.27 -0.92
N PRO A 40 3.36 18.06 -1.10
CA PRO A 40 2.66 16.78 -1.24
C PRO A 40 2.17 16.22 0.11
N PHE A 41 1.19 15.32 0.06
CA PHE A 41 0.82 14.48 1.20
C PHE A 41 0.32 13.12 0.72
N ALA A 42 0.31 12.11 1.60
CA ALA A 42 -0.24 10.80 1.29
C ALA A 42 -1.33 10.42 2.30
N ALA A 43 -2.35 9.74 1.81
CA ALA A 43 -3.34 9.05 2.62
C ALA A 43 -3.33 7.57 2.26
N ALA A 44 -3.64 6.71 3.21
CA ALA A 44 -3.66 5.27 3.00
C ALA A 44 -4.88 4.63 3.64
N GLN A 45 -5.35 3.54 3.07
CA GLN A 45 -6.43 2.75 3.63
C GLN A 45 -6.10 1.26 3.51
N ILE A 46 -6.29 0.52 4.59
CA ILE A 46 -6.20 -0.94 4.61
C ILE A 46 -7.59 -1.48 4.91
N GLY A 47 -8.11 -2.32 4.02
CA GLY A 47 -9.41 -2.94 4.23
C GLY A 47 -9.84 -3.83 3.09
N ASN A 48 -11.01 -4.44 3.25
CA ASN A 48 -11.52 -5.38 2.25
C ASN A 48 -12.14 -4.63 1.07
N SER A 49 -11.98 -5.25 -0.09
CA SER A 49 -12.52 -4.86 -1.39
C SER A 49 -13.21 -6.06 -2.04
N PHE A 50 -14.23 -5.79 -2.84
CA PHE A 50 -15.14 -6.81 -3.33
C PHE A 50 -15.29 -6.77 -4.85
N ARG A 51 -14.91 -7.85 -5.52
CA ARG A 51 -15.03 -8.00 -6.97
C ARG A 51 -15.91 -9.21 -7.28
N ASN A 52 -17.03 -8.98 -7.96
CA ASN A 52 -17.95 -10.06 -8.33
C ASN A 52 -17.43 -10.82 -9.55
N GLU A 53 -16.30 -11.50 -9.37
CA GLU A 53 -15.62 -12.29 -10.40
C GLU A 53 -16.55 -13.38 -10.95
N ILE A 54 -16.58 -13.48 -12.29
CA ILE A 54 -17.47 -14.40 -13.03
C ILE A 54 -17.14 -15.85 -12.68
N SER A 55 -15.86 -16.22 -12.76
CA SER A 55 -15.36 -17.56 -12.44
C SER A 55 -14.06 -17.44 -11.63
N PRO A 56 -14.12 -17.32 -10.29
CA PRO A 56 -12.93 -17.30 -9.47
C PRO A 56 -12.20 -18.64 -9.58
N ARG A 57 -10.90 -18.59 -9.89
CA ARG A 57 -9.98 -19.73 -10.06
C ARG A 57 -8.62 -19.34 -9.47
N SER A 58 -7.70 -20.30 -9.33
CA SER A 58 -6.32 -20.05 -8.87
C SER A 58 -6.19 -19.63 -7.40
N GLY A 59 -6.98 -20.24 -6.51
CA GLY A 59 -6.87 -20.06 -5.06
C GLY A 59 -6.98 -18.59 -4.63
N LEU A 60 -5.97 -18.09 -3.91
CA LEU A 60 -5.93 -16.71 -3.40
C LEU A 60 -5.64 -15.65 -4.48
N ILE A 61 -5.28 -16.05 -5.71
CA ILE A 61 -4.90 -15.10 -6.77
C ILE A 61 -6.12 -14.35 -7.32
N ARG A 62 -7.29 -15.00 -7.39
CA ARG A 62 -8.53 -14.42 -7.93
C ARG A 62 -9.73 -14.78 -7.08
N VAL A 63 -9.97 -13.98 -6.06
CA VAL A 63 -11.04 -14.13 -5.06
C VAL A 63 -12.10 -13.02 -5.19
N ARG A 64 -13.24 -13.21 -4.53
CA ARG A 64 -14.36 -12.24 -4.56
C ARG A 64 -14.29 -11.18 -3.47
N GLU A 65 -13.60 -11.48 -2.38
CA GLU A 65 -13.29 -10.57 -1.28
C GLU A 65 -11.81 -10.72 -0.94
N PHE A 66 -11.11 -9.61 -0.81
CA PHE A 66 -9.69 -9.59 -0.45
C PHE A 66 -9.32 -8.29 0.22
N THR A 67 -8.32 -8.34 1.09
CA THR A 67 -7.78 -7.16 1.75
C THR A 67 -6.78 -6.48 0.82
N MET A 68 -6.98 -5.18 0.65
CA MET A 68 -6.07 -4.29 -0.06
C MET A 68 -5.43 -3.33 0.93
N ALA A 69 -4.22 -2.89 0.62
CA ALA A 69 -3.64 -1.69 1.19
C ALA A 69 -3.39 -0.72 0.05
N GLU A 70 -4.04 0.42 0.03
CA GLU A 70 -3.85 1.45 -1.03
C GLU A 70 -3.32 2.73 -0.42
N ILE A 71 -2.46 3.40 -1.17
CA ILE A 71 -1.89 4.70 -0.82
C ILE A 71 -2.23 5.66 -1.96
N GLU A 72 -2.83 6.80 -1.66
CA GLU A 72 -2.96 7.91 -2.61
C GLU A 72 -1.96 8.99 -2.20
N HIS A 73 -0.88 9.13 -2.96
CA HIS A 73 0.12 10.19 -2.76
C HIS A 73 -0.18 11.38 -3.66
N PHE A 74 -0.78 12.41 -3.10
CA PHE A 74 -1.12 13.67 -3.77
C PHE A 74 0.13 14.55 -3.89
N VAL A 75 0.48 14.92 -5.11
CA VAL A 75 1.66 15.73 -5.43
C VAL A 75 1.31 16.84 -6.40
N ASP A 76 1.99 17.97 -6.30
CA ASP A 76 1.88 19.04 -7.30
C ASP A 76 2.40 18.51 -8.65
N PRO A 77 1.61 18.59 -9.74
CA PRO A 77 2.03 18.13 -11.07
C PRO A 77 3.33 18.76 -11.57
N SER A 78 3.67 19.96 -11.11
CA SER A 78 4.90 20.69 -11.46
C SER A 78 6.11 20.31 -10.60
N GLU A 79 5.92 19.62 -9.47
CA GLU A 79 6.97 19.25 -8.51
C GLU A 79 7.03 17.72 -8.31
N LYS A 80 7.14 16.97 -9.41
CA LYS A 80 7.32 15.50 -9.37
C LYS A 80 8.76 15.08 -9.07
N ASP A 81 9.32 15.61 -7.98
CA ASP A 81 10.59 15.16 -7.42
C ASP A 81 10.42 14.72 -5.97
N HIS A 82 10.89 13.51 -5.63
CA HIS A 82 10.77 12.98 -4.28
C HIS A 82 12.06 13.17 -3.48
N PRO A 83 12.04 13.93 -2.36
CA PRO A 83 13.25 14.29 -1.63
C PRO A 83 14.02 13.10 -1.04
N LYS A 84 13.36 11.94 -0.90
CA LYS A 84 13.96 10.70 -0.38
C LYS A 84 14.32 9.67 -1.45
N PHE A 85 14.25 10.02 -2.73
CA PHE A 85 14.58 9.08 -3.82
C PHE A 85 15.99 8.50 -3.68
N GLN A 86 16.95 9.30 -3.23
CA GLN A 86 18.34 8.86 -3.01
C GLN A 86 18.47 7.67 -2.05
N HIS A 87 17.50 7.45 -1.15
CA HIS A 87 17.53 6.29 -0.24
C HIS A 87 17.28 4.95 -0.95
N VAL A 88 16.79 4.97 -2.19
CA VAL A 88 16.47 3.77 -2.97
C VAL A 88 17.14 3.75 -4.35
N ALA A 89 17.83 4.82 -4.74
CA ALA A 89 18.43 4.96 -6.06
C ALA A 89 19.45 3.85 -6.40
N ASP A 90 20.16 3.31 -5.41
CA ASP A 90 21.17 2.26 -5.61
C ASP A 90 20.60 0.83 -5.70
N LEU A 91 19.28 0.67 -5.54
CA LEU A 91 18.65 -0.64 -5.68
C LEU A 91 18.76 -1.14 -7.13
N HIS A 92 19.13 -2.41 -7.28
CA HIS A 92 19.19 -3.08 -8.57
C HIS A 92 18.01 -4.04 -8.72
N LEU A 93 17.06 -3.68 -9.58
CA LEU A 93 15.77 -4.34 -9.70
C LEU A 93 15.46 -4.69 -11.16
N CYS A 94 14.63 -5.72 -11.36
CA CYS A 94 14.27 -6.21 -12.69
C CYS A 94 13.13 -5.35 -13.26
N LEU A 95 13.43 -4.54 -14.27
CA LEU A 95 12.46 -3.66 -14.95
C LEU A 95 12.06 -4.26 -16.31
N TYR A 96 10.76 -4.24 -16.59
CA TYR A 96 10.19 -4.69 -17.85
C TYR A 96 9.38 -3.57 -18.50
N SER A 97 10.07 -2.66 -19.19
CA SER A 97 9.47 -1.47 -19.80
C SER A 97 8.51 -1.81 -20.93
N ALA A 98 7.63 -0.88 -21.28
CA ALA A 98 6.71 -1.03 -22.41
C ALA A 98 7.47 -1.23 -23.73
N LYS A 99 8.60 -0.51 -23.91
CA LYS A 99 9.48 -0.68 -25.08
C LYS A 99 10.05 -2.10 -25.18
N ALA A 100 10.45 -2.68 -24.04
CA ALA A 100 10.95 -4.06 -24.01
C ALA A 100 9.85 -5.08 -24.35
N GLN A 101 8.63 -4.86 -23.84
CA GLN A 101 7.46 -5.69 -24.16
C GLN A 101 7.13 -5.70 -25.65
N VAL A 102 7.02 -4.52 -26.27
CA VAL A 102 6.68 -4.38 -27.70
C VAL A 102 7.76 -4.96 -28.61
N SER A 103 9.03 -4.83 -28.21
CA SER A 103 10.17 -5.36 -28.98
C SER A 103 10.46 -6.85 -28.73
N GLY A 104 9.67 -7.53 -27.88
CA GLY A 104 9.88 -8.94 -27.54
C GLY A 104 11.16 -9.20 -26.72
N GLN A 105 11.72 -8.16 -26.11
CA GLN A 105 12.91 -8.27 -25.26
C GLN A 105 12.53 -8.72 -23.85
N SER A 106 13.48 -9.32 -23.13
CA SER A 106 13.27 -9.68 -21.72
C SER A 106 13.43 -8.47 -20.79
N ALA A 107 12.87 -8.61 -19.58
CA ALA A 107 13.13 -7.68 -18.47
C ALA A 107 14.63 -7.59 -18.17
N ARG A 108 15.09 -6.42 -17.72
CA ARG A 108 16.51 -6.13 -17.47
C ARG A 108 16.73 -5.68 -16.04
N LYS A 109 17.81 -6.13 -15.42
CA LYS A 109 18.24 -5.64 -14.11
C LYS A 109 18.88 -4.26 -14.29
N MET A 110 18.36 -3.24 -13.63
CA MET A 110 18.83 -1.87 -13.71
C MET A 110 18.96 -1.27 -12.32
N ARG A 111 19.95 -0.38 -12.14
CA ARG A 111 19.99 0.51 -10.97
C ARG A 111 18.83 1.50 -11.08
N LEU A 112 18.11 1.70 -9.97
CA LEU A 112 16.89 2.49 -9.97
C LEU A 112 17.13 3.97 -10.30
N GLY A 113 18.26 4.54 -9.84
CA GLY A 113 18.72 5.87 -10.22
C GLY A 113 18.89 6.00 -11.73
N ASP A 114 19.64 5.09 -12.35
CA ASP A 114 19.90 5.08 -13.78
C ASP A 114 18.61 4.94 -14.60
N ALA A 115 17.63 4.17 -14.11
CA ALA A 115 16.33 4.02 -14.76
C ALA A 115 15.52 5.32 -14.79
N VAL A 116 15.61 6.16 -13.75
CA VAL A 116 14.98 7.49 -13.73
C VAL A 116 15.78 8.46 -14.60
N GLU A 117 17.11 8.48 -14.49
CA GLU A 117 17.97 9.36 -15.29
C GLU A 117 17.85 9.12 -16.81
N GLN A 118 17.67 7.86 -17.23
CA GLN A 118 17.48 7.47 -18.63
C GLN A 118 16.03 7.64 -19.12
N GLY A 119 15.11 8.09 -18.26
CA GLY A 119 13.69 8.23 -18.58
C GLY A 119 12.97 6.90 -18.85
N VAL A 120 13.49 5.79 -18.31
CA VAL A 120 12.76 4.51 -18.31
C VAL A 120 11.60 4.60 -17.32
N ILE A 121 11.86 5.14 -16.13
CA ILE A 121 10.84 5.53 -15.14
C ILE A 121 10.68 7.05 -15.22
N ASN A 122 9.44 7.53 -15.32
CA ASN A 122 9.14 8.92 -15.67
C ASN A 122 9.72 9.96 -14.68
N ASN A 123 9.63 9.71 -13.38
CA ASN A 123 10.04 10.67 -12.35
C ASN A 123 10.50 9.98 -11.05
N SER A 124 11.16 10.74 -10.18
CA SER A 124 11.74 10.22 -8.93
C SER A 124 10.69 9.91 -7.85
N VAL A 125 9.46 10.45 -7.95
CA VAL A 125 8.33 10.05 -7.08
C VAL A 125 7.93 8.62 -7.38
N LEU A 126 7.68 8.30 -8.64
CA LEU A 126 7.36 6.94 -9.07
C LEU A 126 8.53 5.98 -8.78
N GLY A 127 9.76 6.42 -9.08
CA GLY A 127 10.98 5.69 -8.73
C GLY A 127 11.07 5.41 -7.22
N TYR A 128 10.79 6.39 -6.36
CA TYR A 128 10.81 6.20 -4.91
C TYR A 128 9.81 5.13 -4.46
N PHE A 129 8.57 5.18 -4.96
CA PHE A 129 7.56 4.17 -4.63
C PHE A 129 7.94 2.79 -5.14
N ILE A 130 8.46 2.65 -6.36
CA ILE A 130 8.98 1.36 -6.88
C ILE A 130 10.06 0.81 -5.95
N GLY A 131 11.03 1.63 -5.55
CA GLY A 131 12.11 1.22 -4.65
C GLY A 131 11.59 0.79 -3.27
N ARG A 132 10.62 1.52 -2.70
CA ARG A 132 10.00 1.16 -1.42
C ARG A 132 9.13 -0.10 -1.51
N ILE A 133 8.41 -0.30 -2.61
CA ILE A 133 7.65 -1.52 -2.89
C ILE A 133 8.61 -2.72 -2.96
N TYR A 134 9.72 -2.59 -3.69
CA TYR A 134 10.75 -3.64 -3.77
C TYR A 134 11.28 -4.01 -2.37
N LEU A 135 11.67 -3.02 -1.57
CA LEU A 135 12.16 -3.24 -0.21
C LEU A 135 11.11 -3.89 0.69
N TYR A 136 9.84 -3.51 0.55
CA TYR A 136 8.75 -4.12 1.30
C TYR A 136 8.54 -5.59 0.90
N LEU A 137 8.39 -5.87 -0.39
CA LEU A 137 8.13 -7.23 -0.90
C LEU A 137 9.27 -8.19 -0.53
N THR A 138 10.51 -7.75 -0.68
CA THR A 138 11.69 -8.55 -0.29
C THR A 138 11.76 -8.76 1.22
N LYS A 139 11.45 -7.73 2.02
CA LYS A 139 11.41 -7.84 3.49
C LYS A 139 10.37 -8.86 3.99
N VAL A 140 9.23 -8.99 3.32
CA VAL A 140 8.18 -9.96 3.71
C VAL A 140 8.43 -11.37 3.16
N GLY A 141 9.46 -11.58 2.34
CA GLY A 141 9.89 -12.91 1.89
C GLY A 141 9.68 -13.21 0.41
N VAL A 142 9.34 -12.21 -0.42
CA VAL A 142 9.32 -12.39 -1.88
C VAL A 142 10.74 -12.44 -2.40
N SER A 143 11.13 -13.57 -2.99
CA SER A 143 12.45 -13.76 -3.63
C SER A 143 12.73 -12.71 -4.72
N PRO A 144 13.85 -11.94 -4.64
CA PRO A 144 14.18 -10.91 -5.61
C PRO A 144 14.36 -11.38 -7.07
N ASP A 145 14.80 -12.63 -7.28
CA ASP A 145 15.00 -13.26 -8.58
C ASP A 145 13.68 -13.62 -9.29
N LYS A 146 12.60 -13.73 -8.51
CA LYS A 146 11.24 -14.00 -8.97
C LYS A 146 10.35 -12.75 -8.90
N LEU A 147 10.94 -11.56 -8.75
CA LEU A 147 10.25 -10.27 -8.68
C LEU A 147 10.69 -9.36 -9.83
N ARG A 148 9.73 -8.75 -10.51
CA ARG A 148 9.99 -7.71 -11.53
C ARG A 148 8.97 -6.58 -11.43
N PHE A 149 9.28 -5.45 -12.05
CA PHE A 149 8.33 -4.36 -12.26
C PHE A 149 8.04 -4.23 -13.73
N ARG A 150 6.78 -4.41 -14.14
CA ARG A 150 6.33 -4.33 -15.53
C ARG A 150 5.61 -3.01 -15.76
N GLN A 151 6.04 -2.25 -16.75
CA GLN A 151 5.37 -1.02 -17.15
C GLN A 151 4.10 -1.35 -17.94
N HIS A 152 3.03 -0.60 -17.76
CA HIS A 152 1.85 -0.71 -18.62
C HIS A 152 2.17 -0.23 -20.04
N MET A 153 1.60 -0.90 -21.04
CA MET A 153 1.66 -0.45 -22.44
C MET A 153 0.58 0.60 -22.72
N GLU A 154 0.73 1.39 -23.79
CA GLU A 154 -0.24 2.44 -24.16
C GLU A 154 -1.69 1.96 -24.29
N ASN A 155 -1.90 0.72 -24.73
CA ASN A 155 -3.21 0.09 -24.87
C ASN A 155 -3.77 -0.52 -23.56
N GLU A 156 -2.96 -0.59 -22.51
CA GLU A 156 -3.34 -1.07 -21.18
C GLU A 156 -3.51 0.08 -20.17
N MET A 157 -2.83 1.21 -20.41
CA MET A 157 -2.93 2.39 -19.56
C MET A 157 -4.37 2.89 -19.50
N ALA A 158 -4.84 3.21 -18.30
CA ALA A 158 -6.05 4.00 -18.15
C ALA A 158 -5.85 5.34 -18.87
N HIS A 159 -6.89 5.84 -19.55
CA HIS A 159 -6.85 7.07 -20.35
C HIS A 159 -6.40 8.33 -19.59
N TYR A 160 -6.31 8.28 -18.25
CA TYR A 160 -5.88 9.36 -17.36
C TYR A 160 -4.55 9.08 -16.64
N ALA A 161 -3.93 7.92 -16.85
CA ALA A 161 -2.63 7.56 -16.30
C ALA A 161 -1.49 8.13 -17.17
N CYS A 162 -0.46 8.68 -16.53
CA CYS A 162 0.74 9.20 -17.16
C CYS A 162 1.85 8.14 -17.27
N ASP A 163 1.96 7.25 -16.29
CA ASP A 163 2.86 6.09 -16.28
C ASP A 163 2.30 5.08 -15.26
N CYS A 164 2.60 3.79 -15.40
CA CYS A 164 2.15 2.79 -14.43
C CYS A 164 3.09 1.59 -14.43
N TRP A 165 3.47 1.13 -13.24
CA TRP A 165 4.36 0.01 -13.05
C TRP A 165 3.77 -1.00 -12.06
N ASP A 166 3.59 -2.23 -12.51
CA ASP A 166 3.13 -3.34 -11.70
C ASP A 166 4.32 -4.11 -11.13
N ALA A 167 4.38 -4.29 -9.81
CA ALA A 167 5.22 -5.32 -9.22
C ALA A 167 4.58 -6.69 -9.49
N GLU A 168 5.30 -7.54 -10.22
CA GLU A 168 4.89 -8.89 -10.57
C GLU A 168 5.81 -9.91 -9.92
N SER A 169 5.23 -10.97 -9.37
CA SER A 169 5.96 -12.13 -8.87
C SER A 169 5.76 -13.35 -9.73
N LYS A 170 6.82 -14.13 -9.96
CA LYS A 170 6.79 -15.39 -10.70
C LYS A 170 6.41 -16.55 -9.78
N THR A 171 5.20 -17.06 -9.93
CA THR A 171 4.64 -18.20 -9.18
C THR A 171 4.46 -19.41 -10.07
N SER A 172 3.91 -20.50 -9.52
CA SER A 172 3.45 -21.68 -10.27
C SER A 172 2.37 -21.34 -11.31
N TYR A 173 1.69 -20.20 -11.17
CA TYR A 173 0.69 -19.68 -12.10
C TYR A 173 1.29 -18.70 -13.15
N GLY A 174 2.61 -18.54 -13.18
CA GLY A 174 3.30 -17.59 -14.04
C GLY A 174 3.55 -16.24 -13.36
N TRP A 175 3.71 -15.17 -14.15
CA TRP A 175 3.86 -13.82 -13.62
C TRP A 175 2.48 -13.28 -13.22
N ILE A 176 2.33 -12.94 -11.95
CA ILE A 176 1.10 -12.33 -11.43
C ILE A 176 1.42 -10.96 -10.84
N GLU A 177 0.56 -9.99 -11.11
CA GLU A 177 0.56 -8.67 -10.48
C GLU A 177 0.20 -8.80 -8.98
N ILE A 178 1.04 -8.27 -8.11
CA ILE A 178 0.84 -8.27 -6.66
C ILE A 178 0.78 -6.86 -6.06
N VAL A 179 1.34 -5.86 -6.75
CA VAL A 179 1.20 -4.44 -6.42
C VAL A 179 1.09 -3.64 -7.72
N GLY A 180 0.03 -2.87 -7.92
CA GLY A 180 -0.03 -1.85 -8.98
C GLY A 180 0.56 -0.54 -8.47
N CYS A 181 1.30 0.19 -9.30
CA CYS A 181 1.83 1.52 -8.95
C CYS A 181 1.58 2.50 -10.09
N ALA A 182 0.43 3.17 -10.05
CA ALA A 182 -0.01 4.10 -11.09
C ALA A 182 0.42 5.54 -10.78
N ASP A 183 0.98 6.24 -11.76
CA ASP A 183 1.09 7.69 -11.79
C ASP A 183 -0.05 8.22 -12.66
N ARG A 184 -1.08 8.80 -12.03
CA ARG A 184 -2.26 9.30 -12.73
C ARG A 184 -2.51 10.77 -12.44
N SER A 185 -3.03 11.45 -13.45
CA SER A 185 -3.76 12.70 -13.20
C SER A 185 -4.93 12.40 -12.26
N CYS A 186 -5.29 13.32 -11.37
CA CYS A 186 -6.35 13.04 -10.41
C CYS A 186 -7.75 13.21 -11.04
N TYR A 187 -8.03 12.31 -12.00
CA TYR A 187 -9.30 12.15 -12.67
C TYR A 187 -10.45 11.99 -11.66
N ASP A 188 -10.24 11.21 -10.60
CA ASP A 188 -11.23 10.99 -9.54
C ASP A 188 -11.66 12.29 -8.84
N LEU A 189 -10.71 13.14 -8.40
CA LEU A 189 -11.06 14.42 -7.79
C LEU A 189 -11.82 15.32 -8.77
N SER A 190 -11.43 15.32 -10.04
CA SER A 190 -12.11 16.10 -11.07
C SER A 190 -13.53 15.60 -11.35
N CYS A 191 -13.74 14.28 -11.36
CA CYS A 191 -15.06 13.67 -11.51
C CYS A 191 -15.96 13.94 -10.30
N HIS A 192 -15.47 13.72 -9.08
CA HIS A 192 -16.22 13.99 -7.87
C HIS A 192 -16.54 15.49 -7.71
N ALA A 193 -15.59 16.37 -8.02
CA ALA A 193 -15.81 17.82 -7.97
C ALA A 193 -16.92 18.26 -8.93
N ARG A 194 -16.90 17.77 -10.18
CA ARG A 194 -17.96 18.06 -11.17
C ARG A 194 -19.31 17.52 -10.73
N ALA A 195 -19.36 16.27 -10.25
CA ALA A 195 -20.62 15.62 -9.87
C ALA A 195 -21.25 16.26 -8.62
N THR A 196 -20.44 16.64 -7.64
CA THR A 196 -20.92 17.19 -6.35
C THR A 196 -21.00 18.71 -6.33
N LYS A 197 -20.43 19.39 -7.33
CA LYS A 197 -20.23 20.84 -7.37
C LYS A 197 -19.40 21.36 -6.18
N VAL A 198 -18.53 20.53 -5.60
CA VAL A 198 -17.61 20.88 -4.52
C VAL A 198 -16.18 20.88 -5.05
N PRO A 199 -15.45 22.02 -5.04
CA PRO A 199 -14.06 22.06 -5.49
C PRO A 199 -13.17 21.15 -4.64
N LEU A 200 -12.39 20.30 -5.31
CA LEU A 200 -11.41 19.37 -4.74
C LEU A 200 -10.01 19.71 -5.26
N VAL A 201 -9.51 20.88 -4.87
CA VAL A 201 -8.23 21.44 -5.30
C VAL A 201 -7.37 21.78 -4.09
N ALA A 202 -6.06 21.86 -4.29
CA ALA A 202 -5.15 22.51 -3.36
C ALA A 202 -4.90 23.96 -3.80
N GLU A 203 -4.40 24.77 -2.88
CA GLU A 203 -3.98 26.15 -3.18
C GLU A 203 -2.49 26.29 -2.91
N LYS A 204 -1.77 26.93 -3.83
CA LYS A 204 -0.35 27.21 -3.72
C LYS A 204 -0.11 28.71 -3.79
N PRO A 205 0.60 29.32 -2.82
CA PRO A 205 1.00 30.72 -2.91
C PRO A 205 1.88 30.95 -4.14
N LEU A 206 1.56 31.98 -4.92
CA LEU A 206 2.42 32.43 -5.99
C LEU A 206 3.65 33.13 -5.41
N LYS A 207 4.83 32.91 -6.00
CA LYS A 207 6.07 33.61 -5.60
C LYS A 207 5.91 35.13 -5.73
N GLU A 208 5.22 35.56 -6.78
CA GLU A 208 4.88 36.95 -7.05
C GLU A 208 3.40 37.04 -7.44
N PRO A 209 2.63 38.00 -6.89
CA PRO A 209 1.22 38.14 -7.24
C PRO A 209 1.03 38.44 -8.72
N LYS A 210 0.13 37.70 -9.39
CA LYS A 210 -0.15 37.86 -10.81
C LYS A 210 -1.40 38.71 -11.01
N THR A 211 -1.27 39.86 -11.67
CA THR A 211 -2.42 40.66 -12.08
C THR A 211 -2.96 40.12 -13.40
N VAL A 212 -4.22 39.70 -13.41
CA VAL A 212 -4.94 39.27 -14.61
C VAL A 212 -6.09 40.23 -14.91
N ASN A 213 -6.28 40.56 -16.19
CA ASN A 213 -7.48 41.26 -16.63
C ASN A 213 -8.60 40.22 -16.70
N VAL A 214 -9.70 40.48 -16.00
CA VAL A 214 -10.88 39.60 -15.98
C VAL A 214 -12.04 40.35 -16.62
N THR A 215 -12.62 39.73 -17.64
CA THR A 215 -13.86 40.16 -18.30
C THR A 215 -14.94 39.14 -17.97
N GLN A 216 -15.99 39.54 -17.26
CA GLN A 216 -17.09 38.64 -16.87
C GLN A 216 -18.45 39.35 -16.95
N PHE A 217 -19.52 38.58 -17.12
CA PHE A 217 -20.88 39.09 -16.92
C PHE A 217 -21.13 39.42 -15.44
N GLU A 218 -21.78 40.54 -15.18
CA GLU A 218 -22.32 40.96 -13.89
C GLU A 218 -23.86 40.91 -13.96
N PRO A 219 -24.46 39.75 -13.63
CA PRO A 219 -25.90 39.56 -13.74
C PRO A 219 -26.69 40.21 -12.59
N ASN A 220 -27.76 40.93 -12.94
CA ASN A 220 -28.76 41.41 -12.01
C ASN A 220 -29.71 40.27 -11.62
N LYS A 221 -29.35 39.56 -10.54
CA LYS A 221 -30.12 38.41 -10.03
C LYS A 221 -31.59 38.75 -9.75
N GLY A 222 -31.90 39.99 -9.37
CA GLY A 222 -33.26 40.44 -9.10
C GLY A 222 -34.12 40.52 -10.36
N ALA A 223 -33.57 41.11 -11.43
CA ALA A 223 -34.26 41.22 -12.72
C ALA A 223 -34.43 39.85 -13.38
N ILE A 224 -33.35 39.06 -13.47
CA ILE A 224 -33.37 37.70 -14.03
C ILE A 224 -34.32 36.79 -13.22
N GLY A 225 -34.28 36.89 -11.89
CA GLY A 225 -35.15 36.11 -11.01
C GLY A 225 -36.64 36.43 -11.19
N LYS A 226 -36.99 37.71 -11.39
CA LYS A 226 -38.37 38.13 -11.68
C LYS A 226 -38.84 37.66 -13.06
N ALA A 227 -37.98 37.75 -14.07
CA ALA A 227 -38.30 37.38 -15.44
C ALA A 227 -38.45 35.84 -15.60
N TYR A 228 -37.49 35.07 -15.08
CA TYR A 228 -37.36 33.64 -15.39
C TYR A 228 -37.75 32.70 -14.24
N LYS A 229 -38.01 33.22 -13.05
CA LYS A 229 -38.49 32.45 -11.88
C LYS A 229 -37.61 31.20 -11.63
N LYS A 230 -38.19 30.00 -11.76
CA LYS A 230 -37.51 28.71 -11.56
C LYS A 230 -36.35 28.48 -12.55
N ASP A 231 -36.42 29.10 -13.73
CA ASP A 231 -35.42 28.93 -14.79
C ASP A 231 -34.28 29.96 -14.69
N ALA A 232 -34.38 30.94 -13.78
CA ALA A 232 -33.32 31.93 -13.55
C ALA A 232 -31.97 31.29 -13.17
N LYS A 233 -32.01 30.13 -12.50
CA LYS A 233 -30.80 29.38 -12.14
C LYS A 233 -30.02 28.93 -13.39
N LEU A 234 -30.71 28.47 -14.43
CA LEU A 234 -30.08 28.00 -15.68
C LEU A 234 -29.34 29.15 -16.38
N VAL A 235 -29.99 30.32 -16.44
CA VAL A 235 -29.40 31.55 -17.00
C VAL A 235 -28.15 31.96 -16.22
N LEU A 236 -28.22 31.97 -14.88
CA LEU A 236 -27.09 32.36 -14.04
C LEU A 236 -25.91 31.39 -14.15
N GLU A 237 -26.16 30.08 -14.19
CA GLU A 237 -25.13 29.05 -14.38
C GLU A 237 -24.47 29.17 -15.78
N TYR A 238 -25.24 29.49 -16.81
CA TYR A 238 -24.72 29.73 -18.17
C TYR A 238 -23.80 30.96 -18.24
N LEU A 239 -24.22 32.09 -17.67
CA LEU A 239 -23.45 33.34 -17.73
C LEU A 239 -22.08 33.24 -17.01
N THR A 240 -21.92 32.32 -16.06
CA THR A 240 -20.65 32.07 -15.36
C THR A 240 -19.61 31.29 -16.16
N ILE A 241 -20.00 30.60 -17.24
CA ILE A 241 -19.09 29.72 -18.00
C ILE A 241 -18.70 30.28 -19.38
N CYS A 242 -19.13 31.49 -19.71
CA CYS A 242 -18.81 32.16 -20.97
C CYS A 242 -17.36 32.66 -21.00
N ASP A 243 -16.69 32.51 -22.16
CA ASP A 243 -15.35 33.04 -22.38
C ASP A 243 -15.35 34.53 -22.76
N GLU A 244 -14.18 35.17 -22.67
CA GLU A 244 -14.03 36.62 -22.91
C GLU A 244 -14.42 37.06 -24.33
N CYS A 245 -14.18 36.22 -25.35
CA CYS A 245 -14.52 36.55 -26.73
C CYS A 245 -16.05 36.62 -26.87
N TYR A 246 -16.74 35.59 -26.36
CA TYR A 246 -18.20 35.55 -26.35
C TYR A 246 -18.80 36.69 -25.52
N ILE A 247 -18.27 36.97 -24.32
CA ILE A 247 -18.75 38.07 -23.48
C ILE A 247 -18.65 39.41 -24.22
N THR A 248 -17.54 39.65 -24.93
CA THR A 248 -17.33 40.89 -25.68
C THR A 248 -18.25 41.00 -26.89
N GLU A 249 -18.57 39.88 -27.54
CA GLU A 249 -19.56 39.84 -28.63
C GLU A 249 -20.97 40.15 -28.12
N MET A 250 -21.39 39.54 -27.01
CA MET A 250 -22.71 39.79 -26.42
C MET A 250 -22.84 41.22 -25.86
N GLU A 251 -21.75 41.80 -25.34
CA GLU A 251 -21.73 43.21 -24.93
C GLU A 251 -22.01 44.15 -26.10
N LYS A 252 -21.47 43.86 -27.29
CA LYS A 252 -21.78 44.65 -28.49
C LYS A 252 -23.26 44.55 -28.84
N LEU A 253 -23.83 43.35 -28.80
CA LEU A 253 -25.26 43.15 -29.06
C LEU A 253 -26.15 43.87 -28.04
N LEU A 254 -25.78 43.85 -26.75
CA LEU A 254 -26.44 44.64 -25.72
C LEU A 254 -26.40 46.13 -26.07
N ASN A 255 -25.24 46.69 -26.37
CA ASN A 255 -25.11 48.13 -26.66
C ASN A 255 -25.81 48.56 -27.97
N GLU A 256 -25.87 47.69 -28.97
CA GLU A 256 -26.46 48.01 -30.28
C GLU A 256 -27.97 47.78 -30.34
N LYS A 257 -28.47 46.72 -29.68
CA LYS A 257 -29.87 46.26 -29.79
C LYS A 257 -30.63 46.29 -28.47
N GLY A 258 -29.96 46.53 -27.34
CA GLY A 258 -30.51 46.48 -25.99
C GLY A 258 -30.67 45.08 -25.42
N GLU A 259 -30.37 44.03 -26.21
CA GLU A 259 -30.64 42.64 -25.84
C GLU A 259 -29.82 41.62 -26.67
N PHE A 260 -29.69 40.41 -26.12
CA PHE A 260 -29.19 39.22 -26.83
C PHE A 260 -29.91 37.97 -26.32
N THR A 261 -29.70 36.84 -27.00
CA THR A 261 -30.37 35.58 -26.67
C THR A 261 -29.37 34.47 -26.44
N ILE A 262 -29.58 33.67 -25.39
CA ILE A 262 -28.79 32.49 -25.06
C ILE A 262 -29.64 31.22 -25.13
N GLU A 263 -29.00 30.08 -25.38
CA GLU A 263 -29.63 28.77 -25.34
C GLU A 263 -28.89 27.86 -24.35
N THR A 264 -29.62 27.25 -23.42
CA THR A 264 -29.07 26.30 -22.45
C THR A 264 -30.14 25.30 -22.02
N GLU A 265 -29.77 24.03 -21.85
CA GLU A 265 -30.68 22.93 -21.48
C GLU A 265 -31.94 22.86 -22.37
N GLY A 266 -31.77 23.13 -23.69
CA GLY A 266 -32.85 23.10 -24.68
C GLY A 266 -33.89 24.23 -24.55
N LYS A 267 -33.57 25.30 -23.82
CA LYS A 267 -34.41 26.48 -23.64
C LYS A 267 -33.69 27.74 -24.09
N THR A 268 -34.46 28.68 -24.61
CA THR A 268 -33.99 29.97 -25.11
C THR A 268 -34.35 31.09 -24.13
N PHE A 269 -33.41 31.96 -23.79
CA PHE A 269 -33.58 33.08 -22.85
C PHE A 269 -33.07 34.38 -23.47
N GLN A 270 -33.85 35.45 -23.35
CA GLN A 270 -33.51 36.79 -23.85
C GLN A 270 -33.00 37.67 -22.71
N LEU A 271 -31.79 38.19 -22.83
CA LEU A 271 -31.13 38.99 -21.80
C LEU A 271 -31.00 40.43 -22.28
N THR A 272 -31.50 41.34 -21.46
CA THR A 272 -31.53 42.79 -21.69
C THR A 272 -30.51 43.50 -20.79
N GLU A 273 -30.25 44.78 -21.06
CA GLU A 273 -29.29 45.61 -20.29
C GLU A 273 -29.63 45.73 -18.78
N ASP A 274 -30.90 45.66 -18.40
CA ASP A 274 -31.32 45.68 -16.99
C ASP A 274 -31.05 44.34 -16.26
N MET A 275 -30.87 43.27 -17.03
CA MET A 275 -30.64 41.91 -16.52
C MET A 275 -29.16 41.57 -16.42
N VAL A 276 -28.31 42.06 -17.32
CA VAL A 276 -26.89 41.72 -17.33
C VAL A 276 -26.04 42.86 -17.86
N SER A 277 -24.93 43.12 -17.18
CA SER A 277 -23.89 44.06 -17.61
C SER A 277 -22.55 43.33 -17.73
N VAL A 278 -21.56 43.94 -18.37
CA VAL A 278 -20.21 43.38 -18.46
C VAL A 278 -19.27 44.19 -17.58
N LYS A 279 -18.45 43.48 -16.81
CA LYS A 279 -17.47 44.06 -15.90
C LYS A 279 -16.07 43.64 -16.30
N ARG A 280 -15.21 44.64 -16.51
CA ARG A 280 -13.78 44.48 -16.73
C ARG A 280 -13.02 45.04 -15.54
N PHE A 281 -12.20 44.21 -14.92
CA PHE A 281 -11.39 44.64 -13.78
C PHE A 281 -10.09 43.86 -13.70
N GLN A 282 -9.10 44.43 -13.03
CA GLN A 282 -7.87 43.75 -12.69
C GLN A 282 -8.06 42.97 -11.41
N LYS A 283 -7.77 41.66 -11.45
CA LYS A 283 -7.74 40.79 -10.28
C LYS A 283 -6.30 40.39 -10.02
N THR A 284 -5.79 40.73 -8.84
CA THR A 284 -4.50 40.23 -8.38
C THR A 284 -4.70 38.86 -7.75
N LEU A 285 -4.05 37.85 -8.31
CA LEU A 285 -4.02 36.48 -7.79
C LEU A 285 -2.78 36.35 -6.89
N TYR A 286 -3.00 35.98 -5.63
CA TYR A 286 -1.93 35.68 -4.66
C TYR A 286 -1.66 34.17 -4.56
N VAL A 287 -2.62 33.36 -5.00
CA VAL A 287 -2.57 31.90 -4.97
C VAL A 287 -3.00 31.36 -6.33
N GLU A 288 -2.47 30.20 -6.68
CA GLU A 288 -2.94 29.37 -7.79
C GLU A 288 -3.64 28.12 -7.25
N GLU A 289 -4.72 27.72 -7.90
CA GLU A 289 -5.38 26.45 -7.64
C GLU A 289 -4.63 25.33 -8.36
N VAL A 290 -4.33 24.27 -7.63
CA VAL A 290 -3.61 23.10 -8.14
C VAL A 290 -4.52 21.89 -8.00
N VAL A 291 -4.82 21.25 -9.13
CA VAL A 291 -5.38 19.89 -9.14
C VAL A 291 -4.19 18.94 -8.95
N PRO A 292 -4.08 18.22 -7.81
CA PRO A 292 -2.94 17.35 -7.58
C PRO A 292 -2.88 16.23 -8.63
N ASN A 293 -1.67 15.76 -8.93
CA ASN A 293 -1.49 14.42 -9.47
C ASN A 293 -1.46 13.40 -8.32
N VAL A 294 -1.72 12.13 -8.62
CA VAL A 294 -1.75 11.08 -7.61
C VAL A 294 -0.90 9.89 -8.05
N ILE A 295 0.03 9.50 -7.19
CA ILE A 295 0.70 8.20 -7.28
C ILE A 295 -0.06 7.21 -6.41
N GLU A 296 -0.54 6.11 -7.00
CA GLU A 296 -1.31 5.08 -6.34
C GLU A 296 -0.56 3.74 -6.30
N PRO A 297 0.16 3.43 -5.20
CA PRO A 297 0.53 2.07 -4.85
C PRO A 297 -0.65 1.27 -4.27
N SER A 298 -1.08 0.22 -4.98
CA SER A 298 -2.21 -0.65 -4.60
C SER A 298 -1.73 -2.08 -4.36
N PHE A 299 -1.75 -2.52 -3.10
CA PHE A 299 -1.20 -3.80 -2.66
C PHE A 299 -2.29 -4.86 -2.46
N GLY A 300 -2.22 -5.96 -3.22
CA GLY A 300 -3.11 -7.11 -3.04
C GLY A 300 -2.57 -8.08 -1.99
N LEU A 301 -2.90 -7.87 -0.70
CA LEU A 301 -2.28 -8.62 0.41
C LEU A 301 -2.45 -10.14 0.30
N GLY A 302 -3.59 -10.61 -0.20
CA GLY A 302 -3.82 -12.04 -0.44
C GLY A 302 -2.87 -12.65 -1.49
N ARG A 303 -2.57 -11.91 -2.55
CA ARG A 303 -1.61 -12.34 -3.58
C ARG A 303 -0.18 -12.29 -3.05
N ILE A 304 0.18 -11.22 -2.35
CA ILE A 304 1.50 -11.09 -1.72
C ILE A 304 1.76 -12.26 -0.75
N MET A 305 0.77 -12.57 0.10
CA MET A 305 0.85 -13.71 1.01
C MET A 305 1.01 -15.04 0.25
N TYR A 306 0.24 -15.25 -0.82
CA TYR A 306 0.38 -16.44 -1.66
C TYR A 306 1.77 -16.57 -2.29
N THR A 307 2.31 -15.46 -2.80
CA THR A 307 3.69 -15.41 -3.32
C THR A 307 4.70 -15.79 -2.24
N VAL A 308 4.57 -15.26 -1.03
CA VAL A 308 5.46 -15.60 0.09
C VAL A 308 5.35 -17.10 0.43
N LEU A 309 4.15 -17.68 0.45
CA LEU A 309 3.96 -19.12 0.66
C LEU A 309 4.73 -19.94 -0.39
N GLU A 310 4.56 -19.66 -1.67
CA GLU A 310 5.29 -20.40 -2.71
C GLU A 310 6.81 -20.18 -2.66
N HIS A 311 7.25 -18.95 -2.39
CA HIS A 311 8.67 -18.59 -2.44
C HIS A 311 9.45 -19.09 -1.23
N THR A 312 8.76 -19.37 -0.12
CA THR A 312 9.36 -19.83 1.13
C THR A 312 9.04 -21.28 1.47
N PHE A 313 8.22 -21.99 0.68
CA PHE A 313 7.94 -23.40 0.91
C PHE A 313 9.14 -24.28 0.54
N HIS A 314 9.52 -25.18 1.45
CA HIS A 314 10.59 -26.14 1.25
C HIS A 314 10.25 -27.50 1.85
N VAL A 315 10.95 -28.52 1.36
CA VAL A 315 10.93 -29.89 1.88
C VAL A 315 12.32 -30.21 2.42
N ARG A 316 12.40 -30.87 3.58
CA ARG A 316 13.69 -31.27 4.15
C ARG A 316 14.33 -32.38 3.33
N GLU A 317 15.65 -32.33 3.22
CA GLU A 317 16.42 -33.43 2.63
C GLU A 317 16.31 -34.68 3.52
N GLY A 318 16.02 -35.83 2.91
CA GLY A 318 15.93 -37.13 3.59
C GLY A 318 14.58 -37.46 4.24
N ASP A 319 13.63 -36.53 4.33
CA ASP A 319 12.28 -36.79 4.83
C ASP A 319 11.25 -35.90 4.11
N GLU A 320 10.61 -36.45 3.07
CA GLU A 320 9.63 -35.74 2.24
C GLU A 320 8.38 -35.31 3.02
N GLN A 321 8.11 -35.91 4.19
CA GLN A 321 6.99 -35.51 5.03
C GLN A 321 7.29 -34.25 5.85
N ARG A 322 8.56 -33.86 5.97
CA ARG A 322 8.98 -32.68 6.72
C ARG A 322 9.06 -31.48 5.80
N THR A 323 7.96 -30.75 5.71
CA THR A 323 7.89 -29.48 5.01
C THR A 323 8.06 -28.31 5.98
N PHE A 324 8.51 -27.16 5.48
CA PHE A 324 8.62 -25.93 6.27
C PHE A 324 8.51 -24.68 5.40
N PHE A 325 8.17 -23.56 6.03
CA PHE A 325 8.19 -22.25 5.38
C PHE A 325 9.34 -21.39 5.90
N SER A 326 10.22 -20.95 5.01
CA SER A 326 11.31 -19.99 5.25
C SER A 326 10.80 -18.54 5.44
N PHE A 327 9.74 -18.34 6.24
CA PHE A 327 9.24 -16.99 6.51
C PHE A 327 10.32 -16.14 7.19
N PRO A 328 10.58 -14.90 6.72
CA PRO A 328 11.45 -13.98 7.44
C PRO A 328 10.96 -13.78 8.87
N ALA A 329 11.88 -13.72 9.84
CA ALA A 329 11.54 -13.63 11.26
C ALA A 329 10.56 -12.48 11.58
N VAL A 330 10.70 -11.35 10.89
CA VAL A 330 9.81 -10.17 11.04
C VAL A 330 8.35 -10.46 10.71
N VAL A 331 8.04 -11.43 9.83
CA VAL A 331 6.66 -11.78 9.43
C VAL A 331 6.22 -13.19 9.83
N ALA A 332 7.12 -14.04 10.33
CA ALA A 332 6.77 -15.39 10.77
C ALA A 332 5.60 -15.38 11.80
N PRO A 333 4.62 -16.31 11.70
CA PRO A 333 3.41 -16.28 12.54
C PRO A 333 3.72 -16.28 14.04
N PHE A 334 4.65 -17.14 14.44
CA PHE A 334 5.25 -17.16 15.76
C PHE A 334 6.75 -17.00 15.62
N LYS A 335 7.34 -16.20 16.50
CA LYS A 335 8.77 -15.95 16.51
C LYS A 335 9.50 -17.12 17.18
N CYS A 336 8.88 -17.70 18.20
CA CYS A 336 9.49 -18.78 18.98
C CYS A 336 8.54 -19.96 19.19
N SER A 337 9.08 -21.18 19.22
CA SER A 337 8.47 -22.30 19.93
C SER A 337 9.21 -22.56 21.24
N VAL A 338 8.50 -23.01 22.27
CA VAL A 338 9.09 -23.45 23.55
C VAL A 338 8.79 -24.93 23.72
N LEU A 339 9.84 -25.74 23.75
CA LEU A 339 9.76 -27.20 23.62
C LEU A 339 10.55 -27.87 24.76
N PRO A 340 9.91 -28.58 25.69
CA PRO A 340 10.65 -29.43 26.62
C PRO A 340 11.20 -30.66 25.87
N LEU A 341 12.37 -31.21 26.22
CA LEU A 341 12.96 -32.34 25.49
C LEU A 341 12.07 -33.61 25.57
N SER A 342 11.36 -33.78 26.67
CA SER A 342 10.40 -34.87 26.92
C SER A 342 9.25 -34.39 27.82
N GLN A 343 8.40 -35.29 28.30
CA GLN A 343 7.31 -34.99 29.24
C GLN A 343 7.74 -35.00 30.72
N ASN A 344 9.05 -34.90 31.00
CA ASN A 344 9.53 -34.82 32.37
C ASN A 344 9.00 -33.56 33.07
N GLN A 345 8.42 -33.75 34.26
CA GLN A 345 7.85 -32.68 35.08
C GLN A 345 8.90 -31.64 35.49
N GLU A 346 10.18 -32.02 35.58
CA GLU A 346 11.29 -31.11 35.88
C GLU A 346 11.45 -29.97 34.84
N PHE A 347 10.96 -30.15 33.61
CA PHE A 347 11.02 -29.12 32.57
C PHE A 347 9.90 -28.08 32.68
N VAL A 348 8.78 -28.41 33.32
CA VAL A 348 7.57 -27.59 33.35
C VAL A 348 7.80 -26.19 33.94
N PRO A 349 8.54 -26.02 35.05
CA PRO A 349 8.84 -24.69 35.59
C PRO A 349 9.57 -23.79 34.58
N PHE A 350 10.59 -24.32 33.90
CA PHE A 350 11.37 -23.59 32.90
C PHE A 350 10.52 -23.24 31.66
N VAL A 351 9.65 -24.16 31.21
CA VAL A 351 8.73 -23.89 30.08
C VAL A 351 7.82 -22.70 30.41
N ARG A 352 7.23 -22.71 31.62
CA ARG A 352 6.35 -21.65 32.08
C ARG A 352 7.08 -20.33 32.22
N GLU A 353 8.25 -20.33 32.85
CA GLU A 353 9.06 -19.12 33.04
C GLU A 353 9.45 -18.49 31.70
N LEU A 354 9.93 -19.30 30.75
CA LEU A 354 10.28 -18.82 29.40
C LEU A 354 9.08 -18.30 28.63
N SER A 355 7.93 -18.97 28.71
CA SER A 355 6.68 -18.52 28.09
C SER A 355 6.24 -17.14 28.62
N GLU A 356 6.26 -16.97 29.95
CA GLU A 356 5.96 -15.69 30.58
C GLU A 356 7.00 -14.62 30.20
N ALA A 357 8.29 -14.96 30.13
CA ALA A 357 9.36 -14.04 29.75
C ALA A 357 9.29 -13.60 28.28
N LEU A 358 8.94 -14.50 27.37
CA LEU A 358 8.68 -14.18 25.95
C LEU A 358 7.46 -13.25 25.83
N THR A 359 6.39 -13.53 26.60
CA THR A 359 5.21 -12.65 26.67
C THR A 359 5.58 -11.24 27.14
N ARG A 360 6.37 -11.12 28.23
CA ARG A 360 6.85 -9.82 28.75
C ARG A 360 7.68 -9.05 27.73
N ASN A 361 8.37 -9.74 26.83
CA ASN A 361 9.15 -9.13 25.74
C ASN A 361 8.34 -8.88 24.46
N GLY A 362 7.02 -9.12 24.46
CA GLY A 362 6.17 -8.95 23.28
C GLY A 362 6.47 -9.94 22.15
N VAL A 363 7.09 -11.08 22.46
CA VAL A 363 7.47 -12.10 21.47
C VAL A 363 6.33 -13.10 21.32
N SER A 364 5.69 -13.14 20.14
CA SER A 364 4.69 -14.16 19.84
C SER A 364 5.36 -15.55 19.82
N HIS A 365 4.83 -16.47 20.61
CA HIS A 365 5.40 -17.80 20.75
C HIS A 365 4.33 -18.86 20.94
N LYS A 366 4.72 -20.13 20.74
CA LYS A 366 3.86 -21.29 20.94
C LYS A 366 4.58 -22.34 21.79
N VAL A 367 3.98 -22.74 22.89
CA VAL A 367 4.44 -23.89 23.68
C VAL A 367 3.93 -25.17 23.02
N ASP A 368 4.81 -26.17 22.84
CA ASP A 368 4.42 -27.52 22.40
C ASP A 368 5.07 -28.57 23.32
N ASP A 369 4.28 -28.99 24.31
CA ASP A 369 4.59 -29.94 25.37
C ASP A 369 3.90 -31.31 25.17
N SER A 370 3.40 -31.55 23.95
CA SER A 370 2.73 -32.81 23.59
C SER A 370 3.66 -34.03 23.66
N SER A 371 3.06 -35.23 23.71
CA SER A 371 3.74 -36.52 23.95
C SER A 371 4.65 -37.04 22.83
N GLY A 372 4.92 -36.23 21.80
CA GLY A 372 5.78 -36.60 20.68
C GLY A 372 7.28 -36.43 20.97
N SER A 373 8.13 -37.12 20.20
CA SER A 373 9.57 -36.86 20.21
C SER A 373 9.88 -35.40 19.89
N ILE A 374 11.06 -34.91 20.30
CA ILE A 374 11.49 -33.55 19.99
C ILE A 374 11.52 -33.29 18.47
N GLY A 375 11.95 -34.28 17.67
CA GLY A 375 11.92 -34.21 16.21
C GLY A 375 10.51 -34.03 15.65
N ARG A 376 9.50 -34.71 16.21
CA ARG A 376 8.10 -34.56 15.79
C ARG A 376 7.49 -33.21 16.18
N ARG A 377 7.96 -32.62 17.29
CA ARG A 377 7.59 -31.26 17.69
C ARG A 377 8.23 -30.22 16.77
N TYR A 378 9.52 -30.37 16.46
CA TYR A 378 10.18 -29.55 15.47
C TYR A 378 9.52 -29.63 14.10
N ALA A 379 9.14 -30.82 13.63
CA ALA A 379 8.42 -30.95 12.36
C ALA A 379 7.13 -30.12 12.33
N ARG A 380 6.31 -30.17 13.39
CA ARG A 380 5.07 -29.37 13.48
C ARG A 380 5.32 -27.86 13.57
N THR A 381 6.36 -27.44 14.27
CA THR A 381 6.67 -26.00 14.38
C THR A 381 7.30 -25.46 13.09
N ASP A 382 8.14 -26.26 12.44
CA ASP A 382 8.76 -25.92 11.15
C ASP A 382 7.68 -25.84 10.05
N GLU A 383 6.69 -26.76 10.06
CA GLU A 383 5.59 -26.83 9.09
C GLU A 383 4.72 -25.56 9.05
N ILE A 384 4.56 -24.87 10.18
CA ILE A 384 3.86 -23.57 10.26
C ILE A 384 4.83 -22.37 10.19
N GLY A 385 6.11 -22.62 9.93
CA GLY A 385 7.14 -21.60 9.73
C GLY A 385 7.53 -20.82 10.98
N VAL A 386 7.44 -21.41 12.18
CA VAL A 386 7.99 -20.78 13.40
C VAL A 386 9.48 -20.52 13.20
N ALA A 387 9.93 -19.28 13.41
CA ALA A 387 11.29 -18.88 13.03
C ALA A 387 12.37 -19.53 13.90
N PHE A 388 12.15 -19.60 15.21
CA PHE A 388 13.13 -20.14 16.17
C PHE A 388 12.47 -21.12 17.14
N GLY A 389 13.24 -22.07 17.67
CA GLY A 389 12.78 -23.00 18.70
C GLY A 389 13.71 -23.03 19.90
N ILE A 390 13.17 -22.88 21.10
CA ILE A 390 13.92 -23.06 22.35
C ILE A 390 13.65 -24.47 22.87
N THR A 391 14.70 -25.26 23.06
CA THR A 391 14.60 -26.58 23.70
C THR A 391 15.16 -26.58 25.10
N ILE A 392 14.34 -27.02 26.05
CA ILE A 392 14.70 -27.22 27.45
C ILE A 392 15.02 -28.69 27.64
N ASP A 393 16.25 -29.01 28.03
CA ASP A 393 16.71 -30.38 28.23
C ASP A 393 17.22 -30.61 29.66
N PHE A 394 17.80 -31.78 29.92
CA PHE A 394 18.34 -32.06 31.26
C PHE A 394 19.54 -31.18 31.61
N ASP A 395 20.29 -30.65 30.64
CA ASP A 395 21.36 -29.69 30.94
C ASP A 395 20.78 -28.39 31.48
N THR A 396 19.58 -27.98 31.02
CA THR A 396 18.86 -26.84 31.60
C THR A 396 18.57 -27.05 33.09
N VAL A 397 18.14 -28.25 33.47
CA VAL A 397 17.75 -28.57 34.86
C VAL A 397 18.98 -28.83 35.74
N ASN A 398 19.97 -29.55 35.21
CA ASN A 398 21.05 -30.12 36.02
C ASN A 398 22.29 -29.22 36.15
N LYS A 399 22.47 -28.23 35.27
CA LYS A 399 23.62 -27.34 35.28
C LYS A 399 23.28 -25.96 35.82
N THR A 400 24.30 -25.29 36.36
CA THR A 400 24.25 -23.89 36.76
C THR A 400 25.42 -23.18 36.10
N PRO A 401 25.20 -22.08 35.36
CA PRO A 401 23.91 -21.40 35.12
C PRO A 401 22.93 -22.23 34.26
N HIS A 402 21.63 -21.95 34.41
CA HIS A 402 20.57 -22.62 33.65
C HIS A 402 20.59 -22.14 32.19
N THR A 403 20.90 -23.06 31.28
CA THR A 403 20.98 -22.76 29.84
C THR A 403 20.02 -23.65 29.04
N ALA A 404 19.53 -23.15 27.91
CA ALA A 404 18.69 -23.88 26.97
C ALA A 404 19.25 -23.71 25.55
N THR A 405 18.82 -24.57 24.62
CA THR A 405 19.24 -24.41 23.22
C THR A 405 18.29 -23.48 22.47
N LEU A 406 18.83 -22.69 21.56
CA LEU A 406 18.08 -21.93 20.57
C LEU A 406 18.38 -22.53 19.20
N ARG A 407 17.34 -22.90 18.46
CA ARG A 407 17.41 -23.50 17.13
C ARG A 407 16.90 -22.53 16.08
N ASP A 408 17.65 -22.40 15.00
CA ASP A 408 17.19 -21.77 13.77
C ASP A 408 16.38 -22.75 12.90
N ARG A 409 15.25 -22.29 12.37
CA ARG A 409 14.39 -23.11 11.51
C ARG A 409 15.14 -23.53 10.26
N ASP A 410 15.73 -22.60 9.50
CA ASP A 410 16.18 -22.88 8.14
C ASP A 410 17.37 -23.85 8.14
N SER A 411 18.41 -23.51 8.91
CA SER A 411 19.64 -24.31 9.02
C SER A 411 19.51 -25.53 9.94
N MET A 412 18.50 -25.56 10.82
CA MET A 412 18.37 -26.51 11.92
C MET A 412 19.52 -26.47 12.96
N ARG A 413 20.46 -25.54 12.83
CA ARG A 413 21.60 -25.40 13.74
C ARG A 413 21.14 -24.81 15.06
N GLN A 414 21.92 -25.08 16.10
CA GLN A 414 21.59 -24.73 17.47
C GLN A 414 22.77 -24.07 18.17
N ILE A 415 22.48 -23.05 18.98
CA ILE A 415 23.38 -22.51 19.99
C ILE A 415 22.83 -22.83 21.38
N ARG A 416 23.65 -22.63 22.42
CA ARG A 416 23.22 -22.70 23.82
C ARG A 416 23.47 -21.37 24.52
N ALA A 417 22.47 -20.87 25.24
CA ALA A 417 22.54 -19.60 25.97
C ALA A 417 21.75 -19.69 27.28
N GLU A 418 21.96 -18.73 28.18
CA GLU A 418 21.22 -18.67 29.44
C GLU A 418 19.71 -18.46 29.19
N VAL A 419 18.89 -19.16 29.97
CA VAL A 419 17.43 -19.12 29.88
C VAL A 419 16.90 -17.68 30.00
N SER A 420 17.55 -16.86 30.83
CA SER A 420 17.22 -15.45 31.07
C SER A 420 17.53 -14.53 29.88
N GLU A 421 18.49 -14.89 29.02
CA GLU A 421 18.94 -14.09 27.89
C GLU A 421 18.12 -14.37 26.62
N LEU A 422 17.68 -15.62 26.44
CA LEU A 422 17.01 -16.09 25.23
C LEU A 422 15.81 -15.23 24.78
N PRO A 423 14.90 -14.74 25.66
CA PRO A 423 13.80 -13.88 25.24
C PRO A 423 14.26 -12.59 24.52
N HIS A 424 15.39 -12.01 24.95
CA HIS A 424 15.96 -10.81 24.32
C HIS A 424 16.57 -11.14 22.96
N VAL A 425 17.32 -12.25 22.87
CA VAL A 425 17.92 -12.71 21.60
C VAL A 425 16.83 -12.95 20.56
N VAL A 426 15.76 -13.67 20.92
CA VAL A 426 14.63 -13.94 20.01
C VAL A 426 13.91 -12.66 19.61
N ARG A 427 13.69 -11.72 20.54
CA ARG A 427 13.11 -10.41 20.24
C ARG A 427 13.96 -9.66 19.20
N ASP A 428 15.27 -9.65 19.38
CA ASP A 428 16.19 -8.90 18.52
C ASP A 428 16.31 -9.54 17.13
N LEU A 429 16.26 -10.87 17.04
CA LEU A 429 16.11 -11.60 15.77
C LEU A 429 14.75 -11.29 15.10
N ALA A 430 13.65 -11.32 15.86
CA ALA A 430 12.30 -11.06 15.36
C ALA A 430 12.10 -9.62 14.87
N ASN A 431 12.85 -8.66 15.43
CA ASN A 431 12.86 -7.26 14.99
C ASN A 431 13.82 -7.01 13.82
N GLY A 432 14.63 -8.00 13.43
CA GLY A 432 15.66 -7.88 12.39
C GLY A 432 16.86 -7.04 12.81
N THR A 433 17.09 -6.87 14.11
CA THR A 433 18.27 -6.19 14.67
C THR A 433 19.48 -7.11 14.80
N LEU A 434 19.24 -8.42 14.83
CA LEU A 434 20.26 -9.48 14.76
C LEU A 434 19.94 -10.43 13.61
N THR A 435 21.00 -11.01 13.04
CA THR A 435 20.91 -12.16 12.13
C THR A 435 21.29 -13.45 12.86
N TRP A 436 20.95 -14.61 12.29
CA TRP A 436 21.40 -15.89 12.84
C TRP A 436 22.93 -16.02 12.85
N ALA A 437 23.62 -15.46 11.86
CA ALA A 437 25.08 -15.42 11.82
C ALA A 437 25.68 -14.64 13.01
N ASP A 438 25.05 -13.51 13.39
CA ASP A 438 25.46 -12.76 14.58
C ASP A 438 25.27 -13.57 15.87
N VAL A 439 24.24 -14.40 15.93
CA VAL A 439 23.95 -15.27 17.07
C VAL A 439 24.98 -16.40 17.18
N GLU A 440 25.30 -17.08 16.07
CA GLU A 440 26.36 -18.09 16.05
C GLU A 440 27.75 -17.51 16.39
N ALA A 441 28.00 -16.25 16.08
CA ALA A 441 29.25 -15.58 16.44
C ALA A 441 29.35 -15.22 17.93
N ARG A 442 28.23 -15.12 18.65
CA ARG A 442 28.17 -14.67 20.05
C ARG A 442 28.01 -15.81 21.05
N TYR A 443 27.33 -16.89 20.66
CA TYR A 443 26.95 -17.97 21.58
C TYR A 443 27.58 -19.30 21.16
N PRO A 444 27.90 -20.19 22.12
CA PRO A 444 28.48 -21.49 21.81
C PRO A 444 27.49 -22.35 20.99
N LEU A 445 28.01 -22.99 19.94
CA LEU A 445 27.26 -23.98 19.17
C LEU A 445 26.95 -25.20 20.04
N PHE A 446 25.78 -25.80 19.81
CA PHE A 446 25.37 -26.99 20.53
C PHE A 446 25.99 -28.25 19.90
N GLU A 447 26.91 -28.89 20.63
CA GLU A 447 27.59 -30.12 20.21
C GLU A 447 26.94 -31.41 20.73
N GLY A 448 25.95 -31.28 21.61
CA GLY A 448 25.29 -32.39 22.27
C GLY A 448 24.95 -32.08 23.72
N GLN A 449 24.13 -32.94 24.32
CA GLN A 449 23.77 -32.84 25.72
C GLN A 449 24.77 -33.62 26.58
N GLU A 450 25.18 -33.07 27.73
CA GLU A 450 26.16 -33.74 28.61
C GLU A 450 25.50 -34.51 29.78
N THR A 451 24.30 -34.11 30.21
CA THR A 451 23.59 -34.73 31.33
C THR A 451 22.34 -35.49 30.88
N GLY A 452 21.99 -36.54 31.61
CA GLY A 452 20.74 -37.30 31.42
C GLY A 452 19.74 -37.07 32.54
N LYS A 453 18.70 -37.92 32.57
CA LYS A 453 17.82 -38.02 33.75
C LYS A 453 18.69 -38.44 34.94
N LYS A 454 18.72 -37.64 36.02
CA LYS A 454 19.36 -38.08 37.27
C LYS A 454 18.58 -39.30 37.77
N GLU A 455 19.27 -40.43 38.00
CA GLU A 455 18.70 -41.51 38.78
C GLU A 455 18.46 -40.95 40.17
N THR A 456 17.19 -40.89 40.59
CA THR A 456 16.84 -40.70 41.99
C THR A 456 17.46 -41.86 42.75
N ILE A 457 18.58 -41.61 43.42
CA ILE A 457 19.02 -42.46 44.51
C ILE A 457 17.93 -42.30 45.58
N GLU A 458 17.09 -43.31 45.72
CA GLU A 458 16.21 -43.46 46.87
C GLU A 458 17.12 -43.59 48.10
N GLU A 459 17.16 -42.55 48.94
CA GLU A 459 17.56 -42.67 50.35
C GLU A 459 16.37 -43.06 51.21
#